data_AF-A0A3A0A206-F1
#
_entry.id   AF-A0A3A0A206-F1
#
_cell.length_a   1.000
_cell.length_b   1.000
_cell.length_c   1.000
_cell.angle_alpha   90.00
_cell.angle_beta   90.00
_cell.angle_gamma   90.00
#
_symmetry.space_group_name_H-M   'P 1'
#
loop_
_entity.id
_entity.type
_entity.pdbx_description
1 polymer ?
#
loop_
_entity_poly.entity_id
_entity_poly.type
_entity_poly.pdbx_seq_one_letter_code
_entity_poly.pdbx_strand_id
1 'polypeptide(L)'
;MLAYLARRFIYMITTLVLISVVGFFIINLPPGSYLDVYQAQRQNMGTFTAESELEAIKRRYGLDQPIYVQYWKWATGFVQGDFGRSFQYNREVKDLIWERLGYTALIATLTLIFTWVVAIPIGIYAATHQYKLGDNAATFVGMAGLSIPDFMLALVLMVVAQRFFGFSVGGLFSREY
;
A
#
# COMPACT_ATOMS: atom_id res chain seq x y z
N MET A 1 18.56 27.23 4.83
CA MET A 1 18.23 25.84 5.21
C MET A 1 16.95 25.75 6.06
N LEU A 2 16.81 26.46 7.18
CA LEU A 2 15.58 26.44 8.00
C LEU A 2 14.30 26.82 7.22
N ALA A 3 14.31 27.92 6.48
CA ALA A 3 13.16 28.33 5.66
C ALA A 3 12.79 27.31 4.57
N TYR A 4 13.76 26.55 4.06
CA TYR A 4 13.55 25.50 3.08
C TYR A 4 12.91 24.25 3.72
N LEU A 5 13.42 23.82 4.87
CA LEU A 5 12.85 22.72 5.65
C LEU A 5 11.42 23.03 6.08
N ALA A 6 11.17 24.24 6.58
CA ALA A 6 9.83 24.69 6.95
C ALA A 6 8.86 24.65 5.76
N ARG A 7 9.29 25.15 4.59
CA ARG A 7 8.50 25.12 3.36
C ARG A 7 8.16 23.68 2.94
N ARG A 8 9.13 22.77 2.95
CA ARG A 8 8.89 21.35 2.66
C ARG A 8 7.96 20.68 3.67
N PHE A 9 8.12 20.99 4.95
CA PHE A 9 7.25 20.45 5.99
C PHE A 9 5.80 20.91 5.80
N ILE A 10 5.58 22.19 5.49
CA ILE A 10 4.26 22.71 5.14
C ILE A 10 3.69 21.97 3.93
N TYR A 11 4.45 21.82 2.84
CA TYR A 11 3.98 21.07 1.67
C TYR A 11 3.64 19.62 1.98
N MET A 12 4.42 18.95 2.84
CA MET A 12 4.16 17.58 3.28
C MET A 12 2.84 17.51 4.05
N ILE A 13 2.64 18.37 5.05
CA ILE A 13 1.41 18.39 5.84
C ILE A 13 0.20 18.74 4.97
N THR A 14 0.29 19.76 4.12
CA THR A 14 -0.79 20.14 3.19
C THR A 14 -1.14 18.99 2.26
N THR A 15 -0.14 18.33 1.66
CA THR A 15 -0.37 17.17 0.78
C THR A 15 -1.04 16.02 1.53
N LEU A 16 -0.57 15.70 2.75
CA LEU A 16 -1.16 14.65 3.56
C LEU A 16 -2.63 14.94 3.91
N VAL A 17 -2.94 16.18 4.30
CA VAL A 17 -4.32 16.61 4.61
C VAL A 17 -5.20 16.55 3.37
N LEU A 18 -4.73 17.01 2.22
CA LEU A 18 -5.52 16.95 0.98
C LEU A 18 -5.80 15.50 0.57
N ILE A 19 -4.78 14.63 0.61
CA ILE A 19 -4.93 13.21 0.28
C ILE A 19 -5.85 12.52 1.30
N SER A 20 -5.74 12.83 2.59
CA SER A 20 -6.61 12.22 3.62
C SER A 20 -8.06 12.64 3.44
N VAL A 21 -8.33 13.91 3.13
CA VAL A 21 -9.68 14.40 2.84
C VAL A 21 -10.24 13.68 1.61
N VAL A 22 -9.50 13.67 0.50
CA VAL A 22 -9.94 13.02 -0.75
C VAL A 22 -10.17 11.52 -0.54
N GLY A 23 -9.25 10.82 0.12
CA GLY A 23 -9.38 9.40 0.43
C GLY A 23 -10.57 9.11 1.33
N PHE A 24 -10.79 9.94 2.35
CA PHE A 24 -11.94 9.81 3.24
C PHE A 24 -13.26 9.98 2.47
N PHE A 25 -13.36 10.97 1.59
CA PHE A 25 -14.54 11.16 0.75
C PHE A 25 -14.77 9.99 -0.22
N ILE A 26 -13.73 9.50 -0.89
CA ILE A 26 -13.84 8.38 -1.84
C ILE A 26 -14.34 7.11 -1.14
N ILE A 27 -13.83 6.82 0.06
CA ILE A 27 -14.25 5.63 0.82
C ILE A 27 -15.70 5.74 1.30
N ASN A 28 -16.18 6.95 1.60
CA ASN A 28 -17.55 7.20 2.06
C ASN A 28 -18.53 7.55 0.92
N LEU A 29 -18.09 7.45 -0.34
CA LEU A 29 -18.89 7.77 -1.53
C LEU A 29 -19.94 6.69 -1.85
N PRO A 30 -19.66 5.38 -1.70
CA PRO A 30 -20.67 4.34 -1.85
C PRO A 30 -21.82 4.51 -0.85
N PRO A 31 -23.07 4.23 -1.25
CA PRO A 31 -24.20 4.26 -0.33
C PRO A 31 -24.08 3.15 0.71
N GLY A 32 -24.31 3.50 1.98
CA GLY A 32 -24.18 2.60 3.13
C GLY A 32 -22.92 2.87 3.96
N SER A 33 -22.83 2.22 5.11
CA SER A 33 -21.67 2.26 5.98
C SER A 33 -20.87 0.96 5.87
N TYR A 34 -19.57 0.99 6.15
CA TYR A 34 -18.78 -0.23 6.32
C TYR A 34 -19.41 -1.19 7.35
N LEU A 35 -20.13 -0.63 8.34
CA LEU A 35 -20.88 -1.40 9.33
C LEU A 35 -21.97 -2.29 8.70
N ASP A 36 -22.59 -1.86 7.61
CA ASP A 36 -23.64 -2.62 6.91
C ASP A 36 -23.02 -3.82 6.18
N VAL A 37 -21.86 -3.62 5.55
CA VAL A 37 -21.07 -4.69 4.92
C VAL A 37 -20.59 -5.69 5.98
N TYR A 38 -20.13 -5.20 7.14
CA TYR A 38 -19.70 -6.04 8.26
C TYR A 38 -20.86 -6.90 8.81
N GLN A 39 -22.05 -6.31 8.98
CA GLN A 39 -23.24 -7.04 9.39
C GLN A 39 -23.62 -8.13 8.39
N ALA A 40 -23.67 -7.80 7.10
CA ALA A 40 -23.98 -8.75 6.04
C ALA A 40 -22.98 -9.92 6.03
N GLN A 41 -21.69 -9.63 6.21
CA GLN A 41 -20.64 -10.66 6.25
C GLN A 41 -20.79 -11.58 7.47
N ARG A 42 -21.09 -11.03 8.66
CA ARG A 42 -21.32 -11.80 9.89
C ARG A 42 -22.57 -12.69 9.79
N GLN A 43 -23.66 -12.16 9.23
CA GLN A 43 -24.89 -12.92 8.97
C GLN A 43 -24.64 -14.09 8.01
N ASN A 44 -23.87 -13.87 6.93
CA ASN A 44 -23.47 -14.94 6.01
C ASN A 44 -22.61 -16.03 6.67
N MET A 45 -21.89 -15.70 7.74
CA MET A 45 -21.12 -16.65 8.56
C MET A 45 -21.94 -17.30 9.68
N GLY A 46 -23.27 -17.09 9.71
CA GLY A 46 -24.16 -17.63 10.74
C GLY A 46 -23.97 -17.01 12.13
N THR A 47 -23.25 -15.89 12.22
CA THR A 47 -23.00 -15.18 13.49
C THR A 47 -23.81 -13.88 13.51
N PHE A 48 -24.74 -13.74 14.45
CA PHE A 48 -25.46 -12.48 14.65
C PHE A 48 -24.60 -11.53 15.47
N THR A 49 -24.43 -10.30 14.98
CA THR A 49 -23.82 -9.23 15.78
C THR A 49 -24.91 -8.63 16.67
N ALA A 50 -24.68 -8.53 17.98
CA ALA A 50 -25.67 -7.96 18.89
C ALA A 50 -25.94 -6.50 18.52
N GLU A 51 -27.21 -6.07 18.55
CA GLU A 51 -27.59 -4.68 18.25
C GLU A 51 -26.84 -3.66 19.13
N SER A 52 -26.56 -4.02 20.38
CA SER A 52 -25.78 -3.20 21.31
C SER A 52 -24.34 -2.98 20.85
N GLU A 53 -23.71 -3.98 20.22
CA GLU A 53 -22.36 -3.87 19.67
C GLU A 53 -22.36 -2.97 18.43
N LEU A 54 -23.38 -3.08 17.58
CA LEU A 54 -23.54 -2.25 16.39
C LEU A 54 -23.72 -0.77 16.76
N GLU A 55 -24.57 -0.48 17.74
CA GLU A 55 -24.77 0.88 18.25
C GLU A 55 -23.51 1.45 18.90
N ALA A 56 -22.74 0.63 19.63
CA ALA A 56 -21.46 1.04 20.18
C ALA A 56 -20.45 1.42 19.09
N ILE A 57 -20.40 0.65 18.00
CA ILE A 57 -19.52 0.95 16.85
C ILE A 57 -19.99 2.22 16.14
N LYS A 58 -21.28 2.38 15.87
CA LYS A 58 -21.84 3.61 15.27
C LYS A 58 -21.43 4.85 16.05
N ARG A 59 -21.65 4.83 17.38
CA ARG A 59 -21.26 5.95 18.26
C ARG A 59 -19.75 6.14 18.32
N ARG A 60 -18.96 5.07 18.35
CA ARG A 60 -17.49 5.16 18.39
C ARG A 60 -16.94 5.85 17.15
N TYR A 61 -17.45 5.55 15.95
CA TYR A 61 -16.97 6.14 14.70
C TYR A 61 -17.78 7.36 14.24
N GLY A 62 -18.89 7.68 14.92
CA GLY A 62 -19.75 8.82 14.58
C GLY A 62 -20.53 8.62 13.29
N LEU A 63 -20.87 7.38 12.94
CA LEU A 63 -21.47 7.04 11.64
C LEU A 63 -22.88 7.60 11.45
N ASP A 64 -23.50 8.05 12.54
CA ASP A 64 -24.76 8.76 12.62
C ASP A 64 -24.62 10.30 12.45
N GLN A 65 -23.38 10.81 12.38
CA GLN A 65 -23.07 12.24 12.32
C GLN A 65 -22.71 12.67 10.90
N PRO A 66 -22.80 13.98 10.58
CA PRO A 66 -22.35 14.50 9.29
C PRO A 66 -20.90 14.13 8.97
N ILE A 67 -20.60 13.92 7.68
CA ILE A 67 -19.30 13.40 7.21
C ILE A 67 -18.09 14.21 7.69
N TYR A 68 -18.24 15.54 7.84
CA TYR A 68 -17.17 16.39 8.34
C TYR A 68 -16.84 16.13 9.82
N VAL A 69 -17.83 15.74 10.63
CA VAL A 69 -17.63 15.36 12.04
C VAL A 69 -16.92 14.02 12.12
N GLN A 70 -17.32 13.07 11.26
CA GLN A 70 -16.65 11.77 11.14
C GLN A 70 -15.17 11.93 10.77
N TYR A 71 -14.89 12.76 9.76
CA TYR A 71 -13.53 13.07 9.34
C TYR A 71 -12.72 13.68 10.49
N TRP A 72 -13.26 14.68 11.19
CA TRP A 72 -12.55 15.32 12.29
C TRP A 72 -12.25 14.34 13.42
N LYS A 73 -13.23 13.52 13.80
CA LYS A 73 -13.07 12.49 14.83
C LYS A 73 -11.97 11.48 14.46
N TRP A 74 -11.99 10.98 13.22
CA TRP A 74 -10.96 10.09 12.69
C TRP A 74 -9.58 10.76 12.66
N ALA A 75 -9.48 11.98 12.14
CA ALA A 75 -8.22 12.71 12.05
C ALA A 75 -7.63 13.02 13.43
N THR A 76 -8.45 13.42 14.41
CA THR A 76 -8.00 13.65 15.79
C THR A 76 -7.54 12.36 16.46
N GLY A 77 -8.24 11.24 16.25
CA GLY A 77 -7.83 9.94 16.75
C GLY A 77 -6.48 9.54 16.18
N PHE A 78 -6.30 9.69 14.87
CA PHE A 78 -5.04 9.39 14.18
C PHE A 78 -3.85 10.17 14.78
N VAL A 79 -4.02 11.48 15.00
CA VAL A 79 -2.96 12.34 15.59
C VAL A 79 -2.66 11.94 17.04
N GLN A 80 -3.64 11.40 17.77
CA GLN A 80 -3.46 10.87 19.13
C GLN A 80 -2.91 9.43 19.13
N GLY A 81 -2.72 8.81 17.97
CA GLY A 81 -2.25 7.43 17.83
C GLY A 81 -3.34 6.36 17.92
N ASP A 82 -4.62 6.75 17.92
CA ASP A 82 -5.76 5.84 17.72
C ASP A 82 -6.07 5.73 16.22
N PHE A 83 -5.56 4.68 15.61
CA PHE A 83 -5.81 4.36 14.19
C PHE A 83 -7.12 3.59 13.99
N GLY A 84 -7.82 3.25 15.08
CA GLY A 84 -9.01 2.41 15.06
C GLY A 84 -8.72 0.92 14.88
N ARG A 85 -9.81 0.17 14.69
CA ARG A 85 -9.79 -1.29 14.48
C ARG A 85 -10.15 -1.61 13.04
N SER A 86 -9.39 -2.50 12.41
CA SER A 86 -9.78 -3.09 11.15
C SER A 86 -10.90 -4.09 11.40
N PHE A 87 -12.07 -3.81 10.85
CA PHE A 87 -13.21 -4.71 10.90
C PHE A 87 -13.01 -5.97 10.04
N GLN A 88 -12.26 -5.86 8.93
CA GLN A 88 -11.96 -7.00 8.05
C GLN A 88 -11.05 -8.03 8.72
N TYR A 89 -9.97 -7.56 9.35
CA TYR A 89 -8.98 -8.44 10.00
C TYR A 89 -9.24 -8.63 11.49
N ASN A 90 -10.24 -7.93 12.05
CA ASN A 90 -10.59 -7.92 13.47
C ASN A 90 -9.41 -7.54 14.41
N ARG A 91 -8.43 -6.78 13.91
CA ARG A 91 -7.19 -6.35 14.62
C ARG A 91 -7.04 -4.83 14.63
N GLU A 92 -6.15 -4.31 15.48
CA GLU A 92 -5.80 -2.88 15.48
C GLU A 92 -5.13 -2.48 14.16
N VAL A 93 -5.52 -1.32 13.61
CA VAL A 93 -4.97 -0.83 12.34
C VAL A 93 -3.47 -0.53 12.46
N LYS A 94 -3.04 -0.05 13.62
CA LYS A 94 -1.64 0.26 13.91
C LYS A 94 -0.71 -0.94 13.69
N ASP A 95 -1.09 -2.11 14.20
CA ASP A 95 -0.32 -3.34 14.05
C ASP A 95 -0.21 -3.73 12.57
N LEU A 96 -1.33 -3.69 11.85
CA LEU A 96 -1.38 -4.01 10.42
C LEU A 96 -0.49 -3.08 9.59
N ILE A 97 -0.49 -1.78 9.91
CA ILE A 97 0.39 -0.81 9.24
C ILE A 97 1.85 -1.13 9.54
N TRP A 98 2.20 -1.38 10.81
CA TRP A 98 3.57 -1.59 11.21
C TRP A 98 4.17 -2.88 10.62
N GLU A 99 3.40 -3.98 10.64
CA GLU A 99 3.77 -5.24 10.00
C GLU A 99 4.06 -5.05 8.51
N ARG A 100 3.19 -4.33 7.79
CA ARG A 100 3.34 -4.10 6.34
C ARG A 100 4.47 -3.13 6.02
N LEU A 101 4.62 -2.07 6.80
CA LEU A 101 5.66 -1.05 6.59
C LEU A 101 7.06 -1.66 6.68
N GLY A 102 7.29 -2.60 7.61
CA GLY A 102 8.54 -3.34 7.72
C GLY A 102 8.89 -4.09 6.43
N TYR A 103 7.94 -4.84 5.88
CA TYR A 103 8.15 -5.54 4.60
C TYR A 103 8.33 -4.58 3.43
N THR A 104 7.57 -3.49 3.35
CA THR A 104 7.74 -2.48 2.30
C THR A 104 9.14 -1.87 2.35
N ALA A 105 9.62 -1.50 3.53
CA ALA A 105 10.96 -0.94 3.71
C ALA A 105 12.06 -1.94 3.33
N LEU A 106 11.91 -3.20 3.75
CA LEU A 106 12.83 -4.28 3.40
C LEU A 106 12.90 -4.48 1.88
N ILE A 107 11.74 -4.68 1.23
CA ILE A 107 11.66 -4.91 -0.21
C ILE A 107 12.22 -3.71 -0.97
N ALA A 108 11.83 -2.48 -0.64
CA ALA A 108 12.31 -1.28 -1.31
C ALA A 108 13.84 -1.13 -1.18
N THR A 109 14.41 -1.43 -0.01
CA THR A 109 15.85 -1.35 0.22
C THR A 109 16.59 -2.40 -0.61
N LEU A 110 16.11 -3.65 -0.61
CA LEU A 110 16.70 -4.72 -1.42
C LEU A 110 16.61 -4.42 -2.92
N THR A 111 15.47 -3.92 -3.39
CA THR A 111 15.28 -3.48 -4.77
C THR A 111 16.27 -2.38 -5.12
N LEU A 112 16.43 -1.36 -4.28
CA LEU A 112 17.36 -0.25 -4.53
C LEU A 112 18.81 -0.74 -4.66
N ILE A 113 19.26 -1.59 -3.72
CA ILE A 113 20.61 -2.17 -3.75
C ILE A 113 20.79 -3.00 -5.02
N PHE A 114 19.84 -3.87 -5.35
CA PHE A 114 19.89 -4.67 -6.57
C PHE A 114 19.95 -3.80 -7.83
N THR A 115 19.12 -2.76 -7.91
CA THR A 115 19.13 -1.80 -9.01
C THR A 115 20.50 -1.15 -9.16
N TRP A 116 21.14 -0.71 -8.07
CA TRP A 116 22.48 -0.12 -8.15
C TRP A 116 23.53 -1.12 -8.59
N VAL A 117 23.53 -2.32 -8.02
CA VAL A 117 24.48 -3.39 -8.35
C VAL A 117 24.40 -3.80 -9.81
N VAL A 118 23.20 -3.76 -10.43
CA VAL A 118 23.00 -4.17 -11.82
C VAL A 118 23.09 -2.98 -12.79
N ALA A 119 22.35 -1.90 -12.54
CA ALA A 119 22.23 -0.79 -13.48
C ALA A 119 23.50 0.05 -13.58
N ILE A 120 24.24 0.24 -12.48
CA ILE A 120 25.46 1.07 -12.51
C ILE A 120 26.55 0.41 -13.38
N PRO A 121 26.92 -0.88 -13.19
CA PRO A 121 27.91 -1.52 -14.05
C PRO A 121 27.48 -1.58 -15.52
N ILE A 122 26.21 -1.90 -15.79
CA ILE A 122 25.68 -1.92 -17.16
C ILE A 122 25.78 -0.52 -17.79
N GLY A 123 25.41 0.53 -17.05
CA GLY A 123 25.50 1.91 -17.49
C GLY A 123 26.95 2.35 -17.78
N ILE A 124 27.89 2.01 -16.91
CA ILE A 124 29.33 2.28 -17.12
C ILE A 124 29.85 1.54 -18.35
N TYR A 125 29.47 0.26 -18.52
CA TYR A 125 29.86 -0.54 -19.67
C TYR A 125 29.33 0.05 -20.98
N ALA A 126 28.03 0.34 -21.05
CA ALA A 126 27.40 0.94 -22.22
C ALA A 126 28.03 2.30 -22.58
N ALA A 127 28.27 3.16 -21.59
CA ALA A 127 28.88 4.47 -21.79
C ALA A 127 30.33 4.41 -22.32
N THR A 128 31.10 3.41 -21.91
CA THR A 128 32.50 3.24 -22.35
C THR A 128 32.65 2.43 -23.65
N HIS A 129 31.62 1.69 -24.06
CA HIS A 129 31.61 0.78 -25.21
C HIS A 129 30.52 1.12 -26.22
N GLN A 130 30.38 2.42 -26.52
CA GLN A 130 29.34 2.95 -27.38
C GLN A 130 29.27 2.24 -28.74
N TYR A 131 28.05 1.98 -29.21
CA TYR A 131 27.73 1.34 -30.49
C TYR A 131 28.21 -0.12 -30.64
N LYS A 132 28.77 -0.73 -29.59
CA LYS A 132 29.09 -2.16 -29.60
C LYS A 132 27.83 -2.98 -29.32
N LEU A 133 27.89 -4.28 -29.67
CA LEU A 133 26.78 -5.21 -29.45
C LEU A 133 26.28 -5.23 -28.00
N GLY A 134 27.18 -5.12 -27.02
CA GLY A 134 26.80 -5.11 -25.60
C GLY A 134 26.05 -3.85 -25.17
N ASP A 135 26.41 -2.69 -25.71
CA ASP A 135 25.67 -1.43 -25.51
C ASP A 135 24.28 -1.51 -26.14
N ASN A 136 24.20 -1.90 -27.41
CA ASN A 136 22.92 -2.04 -28.11
C ASN A 136 21.99 -3.07 -27.43
N ALA A 137 22.53 -4.19 -26.95
CA ALA A 137 21.77 -5.20 -26.22
C ALA A 137 21.26 -4.68 -24.86
N ALA A 138 22.12 -4.02 -24.08
CA ALA A 138 21.75 -3.43 -22.80
C ALA A 138 20.67 -2.35 -22.97
N THR A 139 20.83 -1.48 -23.97
CA THR A 139 19.86 -0.44 -24.31
C THR A 139 18.53 -1.04 -24.76
N PHE A 140 18.55 -2.06 -25.62
CA PHE A 140 17.34 -2.76 -26.04
C PHE A 140 16.59 -3.39 -24.85
N VAL A 141 17.29 -4.10 -23.96
CA VAL A 141 16.69 -4.69 -22.75
C VAL A 141 16.13 -3.60 -21.83
N GLY A 142 16.84 -2.50 -21.64
CA GLY A 142 16.37 -1.35 -20.86
C GLY A 142 15.10 -0.73 -21.44
N MET A 143 15.05 -0.52 -22.76
CA MET A 143 13.85 0.02 -23.42
C MET A 143 12.68 -0.97 -23.38
N ALA A 144 12.93 -2.26 -23.55
CA ALA A 144 11.90 -3.29 -23.40
C ALA A 144 11.31 -3.28 -21.99
N GLY A 145 12.16 -3.18 -20.96
CA GLY A 145 11.73 -3.06 -19.56
C GLY A 145 10.87 -1.83 -19.31
N LEU A 146 11.24 -0.67 -19.85
CA LEU A 146 10.44 0.57 -19.73
C LEU A 146 9.11 0.54 -20.51
N SER A 147 9.06 -0.25 -21.59
CA SER A 147 7.88 -0.32 -22.46
C SER A 147 6.83 -1.30 -21.95
N ILE A 148 7.23 -2.29 -21.15
CA ILE A 148 6.33 -3.29 -20.58
C ILE A 148 5.75 -2.73 -19.28
N PRO A 149 4.42 -2.73 -19.08
CA PRO A 149 3.82 -2.35 -17.80
C PRO A 149 4.33 -3.22 -16.65
N ASP A 150 4.70 -2.59 -15.52
CA ASP A 150 5.28 -3.27 -14.36
C ASP A 150 4.45 -4.47 -13.88
N PHE A 151 3.12 -4.30 -13.80
CA PHE A 151 2.22 -5.38 -13.37
C PHE A 151 2.25 -6.57 -14.33
N MET A 152 2.40 -6.33 -15.64
CA MET A 152 2.43 -7.38 -16.65
C MET A 152 3.76 -8.14 -16.59
N LEU A 153 4.87 -7.41 -16.44
CA LEU A 153 6.17 -8.02 -16.21
C LEU A 153 6.16 -8.87 -14.94
N ALA A 154 5.59 -8.36 -13.85
CA ALA A 154 5.46 -9.10 -12.59
C ALA A 154 4.67 -10.40 -12.79
N LEU A 155 3.54 -10.38 -13.50
CA LEU A 155 2.75 -11.59 -13.78
C LEU A 155 3.51 -12.63 -14.62
N VAL A 156 4.25 -12.19 -15.64
CA VAL A 156 5.08 -13.10 -16.46
C VAL A 156 6.18 -13.73 -15.60
N LEU A 157 6.88 -12.92 -14.80
CA LEU A 157 7.92 -13.40 -13.89
C LEU A 157 7.37 -14.38 -12.85
N MET A 158 6.18 -14.11 -12.31
CA MET A 158 5.48 -14.99 -11.38
C MET A 158 5.20 -16.37 -12.00
N VAL A 159 4.69 -16.42 -13.24
CA VAL A 159 4.42 -17.68 -13.94
C VAL A 159 5.71 -18.43 -14.27
N VAL A 160 6.75 -17.74 -14.71
CA VAL A 160 8.07 -18.34 -15.00
C VAL A 160 8.68 -18.90 -13.71
N ALA A 161 8.66 -18.13 -12.62
CA ALA A 161 9.16 -18.53 -11.31
C ALA A 161 8.45 -19.81 -10.83
N GLN A 162 7.13 -19.87 -10.92
CA GLN A 162 6.36 -21.04 -10.52
C GLN A 162 6.66 -22.26 -11.41
N ARG A 163 6.66 -22.07 -12.74
CA ARG A 163 6.75 -23.19 -13.69
C ARG A 163 8.13 -23.81 -13.77
N PHE A 164 9.18 -23.00 -13.67
CA PHE A 164 10.56 -23.46 -13.83
C PHE A 164 11.28 -23.66 -12.49
N PHE A 165 10.93 -22.90 -11.45
CA PHE A 165 11.62 -22.96 -10.15
C PHE A 165 10.73 -23.47 -9.02
N GLY A 166 9.43 -23.73 -9.27
CA GLY A 166 8.49 -24.25 -8.26
C GLY A 166 8.15 -23.26 -7.15
N PHE A 167 8.44 -21.96 -7.32
CA PHE A 167 8.22 -20.97 -6.27
C PHE A 167 6.73 -20.72 -6.00
N SER A 168 6.38 -20.60 -4.72
CA SER A 168 5.06 -20.16 -4.28
C SER A 168 4.88 -18.69 -4.64
N VAL A 169 3.85 -18.40 -5.42
CA VAL A 169 3.55 -17.06 -5.92
C VAL A 169 2.64 -16.27 -4.97
N GLY A 170 2.21 -16.89 -3.86
CA GLY A 170 1.20 -16.36 -2.95
C GLY A 170 1.70 -15.39 -1.87
N GLY A 171 3.02 -15.16 -1.77
CA GLY A 171 3.62 -14.27 -0.77
C GLY A 171 5.06 -14.63 -0.44
N LEU A 172 5.63 -13.94 0.56
CA LEU A 172 6.98 -14.23 1.07
C LEU A 172 7.06 -15.57 1.83
N PHE A 173 5.91 -16.12 2.24
CA PHE A 173 5.80 -17.36 2.99
C PHE A 173 5.23 -18.46 2.08
N SER A 174 5.79 -19.67 2.16
CA SER A 174 5.20 -20.82 1.50
C SER A 174 3.90 -21.20 2.21
N ARG A 175 3.03 -21.99 1.57
CA ARG A 175 1.80 -22.47 2.24
C ARG A 175 2.07 -23.42 3.41
N GLU A 176 3.32 -23.88 3.55
CA GLU A 176 3.74 -24.87 4.54
C GLU A 176 4.20 -24.23 5.86
N TYR A 177 4.38 -22.91 5.90
CA TYR A 177 4.86 -22.13 7.06
C TYR A 177 4.11 -20.80 7.20
#